data_AF-A0A6I7NSW3-F1
#
_entry.id   AF-A0A6I7NSW3-F1
#
_cell.length_a   1.000
_cell.length_b   1.000
_cell.length_c   1.000
_cell.angle_alpha   90.00
_cell.angle_beta   90.00
_cell.angle_gamma   90.00
#
_symmetry.space_group_name_H-M   'P 1'
#
loop_
_entity.id
_entity.type
_entity.pdbx_description
1 polymer ?
#
loop_
_entity_poly.entity_id
_entity_poly.type
_entity_poly.pdbx_seq_one_letter_code
_entity_poly.pdbx_strand_id
1 'polypeptide(L)'
;MYKQNRIILLLLFIFFSTTALFAQVTTNDPFPNPIDTTAGLVVVDVAEFAVLPGYGHFYTFTDVVDDGSPVDFHPGGGNLTHHTVIHEWRANNPRTETYIGDAPRELMRFQQPFGNHNAGQLAFYPLAGPGDDEYGLLYIGSADGGSGGDPLNLSLNLGSPFGKILRIDPLGSNSTNRQYSIPDSISSMRNPDPTLSDPVGAPGGRHLRLTGF
;
A
#
# COMPACT_ATOMS: atom_id res chain seq x y z
N MET A 1 -65.81 -72.73 -65.30
CA MET A 1 -66.55 -73.36 -64.19
C MET A 1 -65.76 -73.14 -62.90
N TYR A 2 -66.20 -72.24 -62.02
CA TYR A 2 -66.37 -72.41 -60.57
C TYR A 2 -66.88 -71.09 -59.95
N LYS A 3 -67.99 -71.19 -59.22
CA LYS A 3 -68.60 -70.18 -58.34
C LYS A 3 -67.78 -70.06 -57.06
N GLN A 4 -67.82 -68.92 -56.37
CA GLN A 4 -68.42 -68.86 -55.02
C GLN A 4 -68.55 -67.44 -54.44
N ASN A 5 -69.56 -67.34 -53.59
CA ASN A 5 -70.18 -66.15 -53.03
C ASN A 5 -69.56 -65.73 -51.68
N ARG A 6 -69.64 -64.40 -51.43
CA ARG A 6 -70.00 -63.67 -50.19
C ARG A 6 -69.35 -64.09 -48.86
N ILE A 7 -68.90 -63.09 -48.08
CA ILE A 7 -69.22 -62.92 -46.64
C ILE A 7 -68.99 -61.43 -46.27
N ILE A 8 -69.93 -60.91 -45.47
CA ILE A 8 -69.99 -59.57 -44.88
C ILE A 8 -69.26 -59.60 -43.53
N LEU A 9 -68.51 -58.55 -43.16
CA LEU A 9 -68.34 -58.21 -41.75
C LEU A 9 -68.18 -56.70 -41.54
N LEU A 10 -69.07 -56.19 -40.69
CA LEU A 10 -69.25 -54.80 -40.28
C LEU A 10 -68.24 -54.45 -39.18
N LEU A 11 -67.53 -53.31 -39.29
CA LEU A 11 -66.69 -52.77 -38.20
C LEU A 11 -67.10 -51.33 -37.91
N LEU A 12 -67.60 -51.15 -36.69
CA LEU A 12 -68.09 -49.91 -36.08
C LEU A 12 -66.89 -49.08 -35.57
N PHE A 13 -66.78 -47.82 -35.99
CA PHE A 13 -65.88 -46.85 -35.36
C PHE A 13 -66.67 -45.62 -34.90
N ILE A 14 -66.70 -45.42 -33.59
CA ILE A 14 -67.10 -44.19 -32.90
C ILE A 14 -65.79 -43.45 -32.60
N PHE A 15 -65.74 -42.11 -32.72
CA PHE A 15 -65.19 -41.21 -31.68
C PHE A 15 -65.26 -39.70 -32.06
N PHE A 16 -66.02 -38.99 -31.21
CA PHE A 16 -65.92 -37.62 -30.66
C PHE A 16 -65.40 -36.43 -31.51
N SER A 17 -66.29 -35.44 -31.63
CA SER A 17 -66.00 -34.05 -31.99
C SER A 17 -65.17 -33.34 -30.91
N THR A 18 -64.10 -32.65 -31.30
CA THR A 18 -63.37 -31.72 -30.44
C THR A 18 -63.92 -30.31 -30.64
N THR A 19 -64.25 -29.62 -29.55
CA THR A 19 -64.42 -28.15 -29.54
C THR A 19 -63.26 -27.55 -28.78
N ALA A 20 -62.60 -26.54 -29.36
CA ALA A 20 -61.55 -25.79 -28.69
C ALA A 20 -62.19 -24.70 -27.80
N LEU A 21 -61.87 -24.69 -26.51
CA LEU A 21 -62.10 -23.54 -25.63
C LEU A 21 -61.00 -22.51 -25.90
N PHE A 22 -61.36 -21.31 -26.36
CA PHE A 22 -60.47 -20.16 -26.28
C PHE A 22 -60.50 -19.63 -24.84
N ALA A 23 -59.36 -19.65 -24.14
CA ALA A 23 -59.19 -18.91 -22.89
C ALA A 23 -58.85 -17.45 -23.22
N GLN A 24 -59.62 -16.52 -22.67
CA GLN A 24 -59.37 -15.08 -22.78
C GLN A 24 -58.21 -14.71 -21.85
N VAL A 25 -57.06 -14.33 -22.42
CA VAL A 25 -55.92 -13.79 -21.66
C VAL A 25 -56.14 -12.29 -21.51
N THR A 26 -56.69 -11.86 -20.37
CA THR A 26 -56.56 -10.47 -19.92
C THR A 26 -55.56 -10.46 -18.76
N THR A 27 -54.33 -10.02 -19.04
CA THR A 27 -53.34 -9.76 -17.99
C THR A 27 -53.67 -8.41 -17.35
N ASN A 28 -53.58 -8.34 -16.01
CA ASN A 28 -53.77 -7.13 -15.23
C ASN A 28 -52.42 -6.44 -14.97
N ASP A 29 -51.49 -6.56 -15.92
CA ASP A 29 -50.15 -5.98 -15.81
C ASP A 29 -50.23 -4.45 -15.99
N PRO A 30 -49.93 -3.64 -14.96
CA PRO A 30 -49.92 -2.19 -15.09
C PRO A 30 -48.74 -1.67 -15.92
N PHE A 31 -47.79 -2.52 -16.29
CA PHE A 31 -46.62 -2.19 -17.11
C PHE A 31 -46.52 -3.13 -18.32
N PRO A 32 -47.44 -3.02 -19.29
CA PRO A 32 -47.46 -3.89 -20.48
C PRO A 32 -46.25 -3.71 -21.40
N ASN A 33 -45.43 -2.68 -21.16
CA ASN A 33 -44.17 -2.42 -21.85
C ASN A 33 -43.00 -2.49 -20.85
N PRO A 34 -41.85 -3.08 -21.21
CA PRO A 34 -40.64 -3.03 -20.38
C PRO A 34 -40.29 -1.58 -20.04
N ILE A 35 -40.09 -1.30 -18.75
CA ILE A 35 -39.60 0.01 -18.30
C ILE A 35 -38.19 0.18 -18.86
N ASP A 36 -37.99 1.22 -19.67
CA ASP A 36 -36.68 1.55 -20.24
C ASP A 36 -35.69 1.79 -19.10
N THR A 37 -34.65 0.96 -19.01
CA THR A 37 -33.63 1.01 -17.95
C THR A 37 -32.84 2.32 -17.91
N THR A 38 -33.05 3.20 -18.89
CA THR A 38 -32.42 4.52 -18.96
C THR A 38 -33.33 5.67 -18.54
N ALA A 39 -34.64 5.45 -18.40
CA ALA A 39 -35.58 6.49 -18.00
C ALA A 39 -35.44 6.81 -16.50
N GLY A 40 -34.83 7.95 -16.19
CA GLY A 40 -34.66 8.44 -14.81
C GLY A 40 -33.33 8.09 -14.15
N LEU A 41 -32.32 7.65 -14.91
CA LEU A 41 -30.97 7.48 -14.40
C LEU A 41 -30.39 8.85 -14.01
N VAL A 42 -30.32 9.14 -12.72
CA VAL A 42 -29.49 10.23 -12.20
C VAL A 42 -28.06 9.71 -12.18
N VAL A 43 -27.29 10.09 -13.20
CA VAL A 43 -25.83 9.89 -13.17
C VAL A 43 -25.26 10.91 -12.20
N VAL A 44 -24.83 10.43 -11.03
CA VAL A 44 -24.06 11.24 -10.09
C VAL A 44 -22.59 11.01 -10.41
N ASP A 45 -21.97 11.98 -11.09
CA ASP A 45 -20.53 12.00 -11.28
C ASP A 45 -19.86 12.25 -9.93
N VAL A 46 -19.26 11.21 -9.35
CA VAL A 46 -18.38 11.36 -8.18
C VAL A 46 -17.02 11.81 -8.70
N ALA A 47 -16.78 13.13 -8.67
CA ALA A 47 -15.42 13.64 -8.81
C ALA A 47 -14.69 13.47 -7.48
N GLU A 48 -13.56 12.76 -7.52
CA GLU A 48 -12.66 12.60 -6.38
C GLU A 48 -11.84 13.88 -6.25
N PHE A 49 -12.25 14.77 -5.34
CA PHE A 49 -11.71 16.13 -5.27
C PHE A 49 -10.43 16.29 -4.44
N ALA A 50 -9.87 15.22 -3.87
CA ALA A 50 -8.66 15.30 -3.06
C ALA A 50 -7.72 14.11 -3.32
N VAL A 51 -6.56 14.40 -3.92
CA VAL A 51 -5.40 13.51 -3.83
C VAL A 51 -4.77 13.72 -2.46
N LEU A 52 -4.87 12.71 -1.58
CA LEU A 52 -4.20 12.77 -0.28
C LEU A 52 -2.68 12.86 -0.47
N PRO A 53 -1.96 13.70 0.32
CA PRO A 53 -0.50 13.70 0.32
C PRO A 53 0.05 12.29 0.50
N GLY A 54 1.02 11.91 -0.32
CA GLY A 54 1.63 10.57 -0.29
C GLY A 54 0.83 9.48 -1.02
N TYR A 55 -0.35 9.77 -1.58
CA TYR A 55 -1.07 8.79 -2.39
C TYR A 55 -0.24 8.34 -3.59
N GLY A 56 -0.07 7.02 -3.71
CA GLY A 56 0.78 6.39 -4.72
C GLY A 56 2.26 6.35 -4.41
N HIS A 57 2.66 6.74 -3.20
CA HIS A 57 4.01 6.53 -2.68
C HIS A 57 4.07 5.22 -1.91
N PHE A 58 5.17 4.47 -2.08
CA PHE A 58 5.52 3.35 -1.20
C PHE A 58 7.02 3.32 -0.96
N TYR A 59 7.45 2.62 0.08
CA TYR A 59 8.82 2.68 0.56
C TYR A 59 9.41 1.29 0.64
N THR A 60 10.67 1.17 0.25
CA THR A 60 11.40 -0.09 0.37
C THR A 60 12.67 0.11 1.16
N PHE A 61 13.10 -1.01 1.73
CA PHE A 61 14.37 -1.18 2.39
C PHE A 61 15.22 -2.13 1.55
N THR A 62 16.46 -1.75 1.23
CA THR A 62 17.36 -2.58 0.43
C THR A 62 18.79 -2.49 0.92
N ASP A 63 19.47 -3.64 0.98
CA ASP A 63 20.92 -3.69 1.12
C ASP A 63 21.55 -3.67 -0.28
N VAL A 64 22.51 -2.76 -0.48
CA VAL A 64 23.21 -2.55 -1.75
C VAL A 64 24.72 -2.60 -1.53
N VAL A 65 25.46 -3.03 -2.55
CA VAL A 65 26.92 -2.94 -2.53
C VAL A 65 27.35 -1.47 -2.48
N ASP A 66 28.52 -1.21 -1.91
CA ASP A 66 29.10 0.13 -1.99
C ASP A 66 29.40 0.49 -3.45
N ASP A 67 28.82 1.60 -3.89
CA ASP A 67 28.95 2.19 -5.23
C ASP A 67 29.60 3.58 -5.20
N GLY A 68 30.11 4.00 -4.03
CA GLY A 68 30.69 5.33 -3.81
C GLY A 68 29.66 6.44 -3.60
N SER A 69 28.36 6.12 -3.54
CA SER A 69 27.33 7.10 -3.18
C SER A 69 27.55 7.63 -1.76
N PRO A 70 27.30 8.93 -1.51
CA PRO A 70 27.42 9.50 -0.17
C PRO A 70 26.45 8.81 0.79
N VAL A 71 26.92 8.51 2.00
CA VAL A 71 26.08 7.94 3.07
C VAL A 71 25.65 9.05 4.03
N ASP A 72 24.45 8.93 4.58
CA ASP A 72 24.00 9.83 5.64
C ASP A 72 24.60 9.38 6.98
N PHE A 73 24.57 8.08 7.27
CA PHE A 73 24.95 7.58 8.59
C PHE A 73 26.15 6.65 8.55
N HIS A 74 27.19 7.04 9.28
CA HIS A 74 28.40 6.25 9.48
C HIS A 74 28.39 5.57 10.86
N PRO A 75 28.79 4.29 10.95
CA PRO A 75 28.89 3.56 12.22
C PRO A 75 30.14 3.95 13.04
N GLY A 76 31.06 4.75 12.47
CA GLY A 76 32.28 5.21 13.15
C GLY A 76 33.34 4.12 13.40
N GLY A 77 33.12 2.90 12.93
CA GLY A 77 34.02 1.76 13.06
C GLY A 77 33.52 0.54 12.28
N GLY A 78 34.19 -0.61 12.44
CA GLY A 78 33.87 -1.84 11.72
C GLY A 78 34.37 -1.87 10.27
N ASN A 79 33.97 -2.89 9.53
CA ASN A 79 34.32 -3.04 8.12
C ASN A 79 33.16 -2.53 7.27
N LEU A 80 33.46 -1.84 6.16
CA LEU A 80 32.45 -1.56 5.16
C LEU A 80 32.03 -2.86 4.45
N THR A 81 30.85 -3.38 4.79
CA THR A 81 30.32 -4.60 4.15
C THR A 81 29.36 -4.27 3.01
N HIS A 82 28.45 -3.34 3.24
CA HIS A 82 27.41 -2.91 2.30
C HIS A 82 26.73 -1.65 2.83
N HIS A 83 25.81 -1.08 2.06
CA HIS A 83 24.95 0.02 2.47
C HIS A 83 23.51 -0.46 2.61
N THR A 84 22.83 0.09 3.60
CA THR A 84 21.39 -0.04 3.77
C THR A 84 20.74 1.24 3.26
N VAL A 85 19.76 1.12 2.37
CA VAL A 85 19.13 2.27 1.71
C VAL A 85 17.61 2.20 1.83
N ILE A 86 17.00 3.32 2.22
CA ILE A 86 15.56 3.52 2.21
C ILE A 86 15.19 4.32 0.96
N HIS A 87 14.35 3.72 0.14
CA HIS A 87 13.86 4.30 -1.11
C HIS A 87 12.39 4.66 -1.00
N GLU A 88 12.02 5.81 -1.58
CA GLU A 88 10.67 6.17 -1.92
C GLU A 88 10.42 5.89 -3.41
N TRP A 89 9.30 5.24 -3.69
CA TRP A 89 8.81 4.95 -5.02
C TRP A 89 7.49 5.68 -5.24
N ARG A 90 7.27 6.18 -6.44
CA ARG A 90 6.02 6.84 -6.82
C ARG A 90 5.42 6.17 -8.03
N ALA A 91 4.27 5.54 -7.84
CA ALA A 91 3.50 5.00 -8.95
C ALA A 91 2.82 6.15 -9.71
N ASN A 92 2.97 6.17 -11.03
CA ASN A 92 2.25 7.10 -11.91
C ASN A 92 0.74 6.88 -11.83
N ASN A 93 0.33 5.62 -11.67
CA ASN A 93 -1.04 5.23 -11.38
C ASN A 93 -1.05 4.14 -10.29
N PRO A 94 -1.36 4.47 -9.02
CA PRO A 94 -1.35 3.51 -7.93
C PRO A 94 -2.53 2.53 -7.91
N ARG A 95 -3.42 2.60 -8.92
CA ARG A 95 -4.55 1.68 -9.08
C ARG A 95 -4.23 0.47 -9.96
N THR A 96 -3.05 0.42 -10.57
CA THR A 96 -2.64 -0.70 -11.42
C THR A 96 -1.90 -1.76 -10.60
N GLU A 97 -2.09 -3.04 -10.93
CA GLU A 97 -1.41 -4.16 -10.26
C GLU A 97 0.10 -4.20 -10.53
N THR A 98 0.54 -3.59 -11.62
CA THR A 98 1.96 -3.48 -11.99
C THR A 98 2.48 -2.09 -11.66
N TYR A 99 3.66 -2.03 -11.04
CA TYR A 99 4.35 -0.76 -10.81
C TYR A 99 4.76 -0.14 -12.15
N ILE A 100 4.25 1.06 -12.40
CA ILE A 100 4.70 1.95 -13.48
C ILE A 100 5.01 3.28 -12.81
N GLY A 101 6.28 3.63 -12.75
CA GLY A 101 6.77 4.86 -12.13
C GLY A 101 8.21 5.14 -12.52
N ASP A 102 8.71 6.28 -12.10
CA ASP A 102 10.10 6.67 -12.30
C ASP A 102 11.05 5.86 -11.40
N ALA A 103 12.35 6.11 -11.56
CA ALA A 103 13.37 5.62 -10.63
C ALA A 103 13.08 6.12 -9.19
N PRO A 104 13.39 5.32 -8.16
CA PRO A 104 13.11 5.71 -6.79
C PRO A 104 13.95 6.91 -6.36
N ARG A 105 13.42 7.65 -5.39
CA ARG A 105 14.17 8.66 -4.65
C ARG A 105 14.79 8.02 -3.42
N GLU A 106 16.08 8.23 -3.22
CA GLU A 106 16.75 7.82 -1.99
C GLU A 106 16.41 8.79 -0.86
N LEU A 107 15.91 8.27 0.25
CA LEU A 107 15.61 9.07 1.43
C LEU A 107 16.77 9.08 2.42
N MET A 108 17.40 7.92 2.61
CA MET A 108 18.32 7.70 3.71
C MET A 108 19.25 6.52 3.43
N ARG A 109 20.55 6.69 3.71
CA ARG A 109 21.57 5.67 3.53
C ARG A 109 22.46 5.49 4.75
N PHE A 110 22.65 4.24 5.13
CA PHE A 110 23.50 3.81 6.25
C PHE A 110 24.65 2.99 5.71
N GLN A 111 25.85 3.31 6.18
CA GLN A 111 26.98 2.42 6.05
C GLN A 111 26.89 1.28 7.06
N GLN A 112 26.87 0.02 6.63
CA GLN A 112 26.79 -1.11 7.55
C GLN A 112 28.20 -1.59 7.98
N PRO A 113 28.48 -1.71 9.29
CA PRO A 113 29.78 -2.13 9.82
C PRO A 113 29.99 -3.66 9.87
N PHE A 114 28.89 -4.42 9.79
CA PHE A 114 28.89 -5.88 9.74
C PHE A 114 27.81 -6.37 8.75
N GLY A 115 27.92 -7.63 8.33
CA GLY A 115 27.02 -8.22 7.33
C GLY A 115 25.65 -8.65 7.87
N ASN A 116 25.27 -8.28 9.10
CA ASN A 116 24.04 -8.71 9.75
C ASN A 116 23.46 -7.59 10.63
N HIS A 117 22.19 -7.75 11.02
CA HIS A 117 21.43 -6.79 11.84
C HIS A 117 21.37 -5.38 11.22
N ASN A 118 20.89 -5.30 9.99
CA ASN A 118 20.89 -4.05 9.23
C ASN A 118 19.69 -3.17 9.63
N ALA A 119 18.52 -3.49 9.10
CA ALA A 119 17.23 -2.94 9.49
C ALA A 119 16.14 -3.95 9.11
N GLY A 120 14.87 -3.64 9.37
CA GLY A 120 13.82 -4.60 9.09
C GLY A 120 12.48 -4.00 8.69
N GLN A 121 11.91 -3.15 9.54
CA GLN A 121 10.51 -2.78 9.41
C GLN A 121 10.32 -1.32 8.98
N LEU A 122 9.50 -1.13 7.95
CA LEU A 122 8.93 0.15 7.57
C LEU A 122 7.44 0.12 7.88
N ALA A 123 6.91 1.17 8.51
CA ALA A 123 5.49 1.25 8.84
C ALA A 123 4.99 2.69 8.90
N PHE A 124 3.71 2.88 8.58
CA PHE A 124 2.96 4.06 8.98
C PHE A 124 2.12 3.71 10.21
N TYR A 125 1.81 4.69 11.06
CA TYR A 125 0.89 4.47 12.17
C TYR A 125 -0.55 4.37 11.63
N PRO A 126 -1.20 3.18 11.64
CA PRO A 126 -2.45 2.97 10.91
C PRO A 126 -3.67 3.64 11.56
N LEU A 127 -3.53 4.18 12.77
CA LEU A 127 -4.61 4.86 13.49
C LEU A 127 -4.54 6.38 13.40
N ALA A 128 -3.47 6.96 12.83
CA ALA A 128 -3.42 8.38 12.59
C ALA A 128 -4.29 8.75 11.38
N GLY A 129 -5.12 9.79 11.54
CA GLY A 129 -5.90 10.41 10.48
C GLY A 129 -5.41 11.83 10.16
N PRO A 130 -5.89 12.43 9.05
CA PRO A 130 -5.54 13.81 8.70
C PRO A 130 -5.74 14.77 9.87
N GLY A 131 -4.68 15.50 10.24
CA GLY A 131 -4.67 16.44 11.35
C GLY A 131 -4.01 15.91 12.63
N ASP A 132 -3.77 14.60 12.74
CA ASP A 132 -2.98 14.03 13.82
C ASP A 132 -1.48 14.26 13.60
N ASP A 133 -0.72 14.46 14.69
CA ASP A 133 0.74 14.67 14.65
C ASP A 133 1.50 13.50 14.01
N GLU A 134 0.93 12.30 14.05
CA GLU A 134 1.50 11.05 13.54
C GLU A 134 1.08 10.72 12.11
N TYR A 135 0.20 11.54 11.52
CA TYR A 135 -0.34 11.27 10.19
C TYR A 135 0.73 11.42 9.12
N GLY A 136 0.93 10.36 8.33
CA GLY A 136 1.90 10.34 7.24
C GLY A 136 3.36 10.19 7.68
N LEU A 137 3.63 9.98 8.97
CA LEU A 137 4.99 9.71 9.44
C LEU A 137 5.43 8.27 9.16
N LEU A 138 6.60 8.13 8.55
CA LEU A 138 7.25 6.84 8.28
C LEU A 138 8.13 6.45 9.46
N TYR A 139 7.82 5.29 10.04
CA TYR A 139 8.61 4.61 11.06
C TYR A 139 9.58 3.64 10.42
N ILE A 140 10.85 3.70 10.84
CA ILE A 140 11.94 2.90 10.29
C ILE A 140 12.64 2.19 11.44
N GLY A 141 12.55 0.86 11.48
CA GLY A 141 13.32 0.04 12.41
C GLY A 141 14.74 -0.15 11.90
N SER A 142 15.70 0.54 12.50
CA SER A 142 17.15 0.40 12.30
C SER A 142 17.73 -0.54 13.36
N ALA A 143 18.39 -1.62 12.94
CA ALA A 143 19.04 -2.53 13.87
C ALA A 143 20.44 -2.02 14.23
N ASP A 144 21.14 -2.73 15.12
CA ASP A 144 22.41 -2.28 15.71
C ASP A 144 23.60 -2.24 14.74
N GLY A 145 23.42 -2.77 13.52
CA GLY A 145 24.47 -2.93 12.52
C GLY A 145 25.31 -4.19 12.73
N GLY A 146 24.96 -5.03 13.71
CA GLY A 146 25.64 -6.29 14.06
C GLY A 146 26.92 -6.05 14.85
N SER A 147 27.75 -7.04 15.20
CA SER A 147 27.58 -8.50 15.31
C SER A 147 26.83 -8.87 16.61
N GLY A 148 27.00 -10.10 17.12
CA GLY A 148 26.48 -10.45 18.44
C GLY A 148 27.06 -9.54 19.53
N GLY A 149 26.18 -8.96 20.36
CA GLY A 149 26.56 -8.14 21.50
C GLY A 149 26.87 -6.67 21.20
N ASP A 150 26.43 -6.14 20.04
CA ASP A 150 26.65 -4.74 19.63
C ASP A 150 28.11 -4.27 19.83
N PRO A 151 29.08 -4.83 19.07
CA PRO A 151 30.51 -4.59 19.31
C PRO A 151 30.94 -3.13 19.23
N LEU A 152 30.17 -2.30 18.52
CA LEU A 152 30.42 -0.86 18.37
C LEU A 152 29.62 -0.02 19.39
N ASN A 153 28.80 -0.66 20.24
CA ASN A 153 27.92 -0.02 21.24
C ASN A 153 27.04 1.07 20.63
N LEU A 154 26.50 0.83 19.44
CA LEU A 154 25.74 1.82 18.68
C LEU A 154 24.28 1.92 19.14
N SER A 155 23.71 0.86 19.71
CA SER A 155 22.29 0.78 20.09
C SER A 155 21.96 1.70 21.25
N LEU A 156 22.84 1.79 22.24
CA LEU A 156 22.66 2.67 23.40
C LEU A 156 23.25 4.07 23.19
N ASN A 157 24.03 4.25 22.13
CA ASN A 157 24.53 5.56 21.75
C ASN A 157 23.36 6.40 21.20
N LEU A 158 22.99 7.46 21.93
CA LEU A 158 21.92 8.37 21.53
C LEU A 158 22.27 9.22 20.30
N GLY A 159 23.55 9.39 19.98
CA GLY A 159 24.01 10.03 18.75
C GLY A 159 24.08 9.10 17.54
N SER A 160 23.72 7.83 17.71
CA SER A 160 23.76 6.82 16.65
C SER A 160 22.35 6.42 16.23
N PRO A 161 22.04 6.39 14.93
CA PRO A 161 20.73 5.96 14.43
C PRO A 161 20.55 4.44 14.44
N PHE A 162 21.61 3.67 14.72
CA PHE A 162 21.56 2.21 14.82
C PHE A 162 20.92 1.74 16.13
N GLY A 163 20.19 0.64 16.06
CA GLY A 163 19.46 0.03 17.17
C GLY A 163 18.24 0.85 17.61
N LYS A 164 17.58 1.55 16.67
CA LYS A 164 16.52 2.52 16.94
C LYS A 164 15.28 2.30 16.09
N ILE A 165 14.16 2.84 16.55
CA ILE A 165 13.02 3.19 15.72
C ILE A 165 13.15 4.68 15.38
N LEU A 166 13.35 4.96 14.10
CA LEU A 166 13.40 6.32 13.55
C LEU A 166 12.00 6.72 13.09
N ARG A 167 11.73 8.03 13.13
CA ARG A 167 10.47 8.61 12.66
C ARG A 167 10.75 9.82 11.78
N ILE A 168 10.29 9.78 10.54
CA ILE A 168 10.47 10.86 9.56
C ILE A 168 9.14 11.21 8.89
N ASP A 169 9.02 12.45 8.41
CA ASP A 169 8.06 12.80 7.35
C ASP A 169 8.77 12.63 6.00
N PRO A 170 8.43 11.61 5.20
CA PRO A 170 9.10 11.34 3.93
C PRO A 170 8.80 12.39 2.84
N LEU A 171 7.75 13.19 2.99
CA LEU A 171 7.36 14.21 2.00
C LEU A 171 8.00 15.58 2.28
N GLY A 172 8.59 15.77 3.45
CA GLY A 172 9.28 16.99 3.82
C GLY A 172 10.75 17.04 3.35
N SER A 173 11.48 18.11 3.72
CA SER A 173 12.87 18.33 3.26
C SER A 173 13.78 19.09 4.25
N ASN A 174 13.49 19.02 5.56
CA ASN A 174 14.26 19.74 6.59
C ASN A 174 15.52 18.99 7.08
N SER A 175 15.76 17.76 6.63
CA SER A 175 16.97 16.98 6.93
C SER A 175 18.21 17.59 6.26
N THR A 176 19.40 17.20 6.72
CA THR A 176 20.66 17.61 6.07
C THR A 176 20.72 17.24 4.60
N ASN A 177 20.31 16.02 4.24
CA ASN A 177 20.30 15.55 2.86
C ASN A 177 19.10 16.10 2.03
N ARG A 178 18.18 16.85 2.66
CA ARG A 178 16.99 17.46 2.06
C ARG A 178 15.96 16.48 1.50
N GLN A 179 16.07 15.19 1.81
CA GLN A 179 15.18 14.17 1.26
C GLN A 179 13.97 13.85 2.14
N TYR A 180 13.99 14.26 3.41
CA TYR A 180 12.88 14.05 4.33
C TYR A 180 12.81 15.19 5.35
N SER A 181 11.75 15.23 6.14
CA SER A 181 11.70 16.06 7.35
C SER A 181 11.76 15.23 8.61
N ILE A 182 12.40 15.81 9.60
CA ILE A 182 12.39 15.41 11.00
C ILE A 182 11.18 16.11 11.63
N PRO A 183 10.17 15.36 12.09
CA PRO A 183 8.97 15.91 12.71
C PRO A 183 9.31 16.69 13.99
N ASP A 184 8.59 17.77 14.25
CA ASP A 184 8.69 18.46 15.53
C ASP A 184 8.26 17.49 16.68
N SER A 185 8.87 17.64 17.85
CA SER A 185 8.69 16.68 18.94
C SER A 185 7.27 16.73 19.52
N ILE A 186 6.60 15.58 19.63
CA ILE A 186 5.46 15.40 20.55
C ILE A 186 5.96 15.10 21.96
N SER A 187 5.32 15.75 22.94
CA SER A 187 5.65 15.78 24.36
C SER A 187 5.54 14.45 25.14
N SER A 188 5.18 13.32 24.52
CA SER A 188 4.76 12.12 25.26
C SER A 188 5.86 11.07 25.51
N MET A 189 7.07 11.22 24.95
CA MET A 189 8.21 10.36 25.29
C MET A 189 9.35 11.20 25.87
N ARG A 190 9.62 11.00 27.16
CA ARG A 190 10.49 11.79 28.03
C ARG A 190 11.94 11.91 27.49
N ASN A 191 12.50 13.12 27.65
CA ASN A 191 13.87 13.60 27.40
C ASN A 191 14.37 13.70 25.94
N PRO A 192 14.29 14.89 25.32
CA PRO A 192 15.20 15.28 24.24
C PRO A 192 16.57 15.70 24.82
N ASP A 193 17.67 15.12 24.31
CA ASP A 193 19.03 15.63 24.54
C ASP A 193 19.37 16.65 23.42
N PRO A 194 19.79 17.88 23.76
CA PRO A 194 20.10 18.96 22.81
C PRO A 194 21.39 18.79 22.00
N THR A 195 22.00 17.60 21.95
CA THR A 195 23.28 17.33 21.27
C THR A 195 23.20 16.48 20.00
N LEU A 196 22.00 16.14 19.50
CA LEU A 196 21.84 15.33 18.28
C LEU A 196 22.26 16.16 17.07
N SER A 197 23.52 15.99 16.68
CA SER A 197 24.02 16.52 15.42
C SER A 197 23.43 15.70 14.28
N ASP A 198 22.93 16.43 13.29
CA ASP A 198 22.74 15.97 11.91
C ASP A 198 23.96 15.16 11.42
N PRO A 199 23.78 14.29 10.42
CA PRO A 199 24.93 13.69 9.75
C PRO A 199 25.82 14.81 9.18
N VAL A 200 26.97 14.99 9.83
CA VAL A 200 27.99 16.01 9.62
C VAL A 200 27.56 17.47 9.90
N GLY A 201 27.62 17.84 11.19
CA GLY A 201 28.25 19.11 11.62
C GLY A 201 27.63 20.45 11.18
N ALA A 202 26.37 20.51 10.76
CA ALA A 202 25.71 21.77 10.40
C ALA A 202 25.04 22.46 11.61
N PRO A 203 25.33 23.75 11.90
CA PRO A 203 24.60 24.49 12.91
C PRO A 203 23.18 24.82 12.39
N GLY A 204 22.15 24.27 13.04
CA GLY A 204 20.74 24.55 12.74
C GLY A 204 19.85 23.33 12.44
N GLY A 205 20.41 22.12 12.51
CA GLY A 205 19.69 20.86 12.30
C GLY A 205 18.65 20.52 13.36
N ARG A 206 17.42 20.17 12.95
CA ARG A 206 16.44 19.53 13.84
C ARG A 206 16.86 18.09 14.08
N HIS A 207 16.59 17.59 15.28
CA HIS A 207 17.19 16.38 15.83
C HIS A 207 16.30 15.14 15.58
N LEU A 208 16.82 14.08 14.93
CA LEU A 208 16.07 12.82 14.74
C LEU A 208 15.85 12.16 16.11
N ARG A 209 14.59 11.92 16.50
CA ARG A 209 14.31 11.23 17.78
C ARG A 209 14.45 9.73 17.58
N LEU A 210 15.28 9.13 18.43
CA LEU A 210 15.69 7.75 18.39
C LEU A 210 15.10 7.04 19.61
N THR A 211 14.24 6.04 19.41
CA THR A 211 13.82 5.16 20.52
C THR A 211 14.54 3.84 20.37
N GLY A 212 15.40 3.50 21.34
CA GLY A 212 16.18 2.25 21.31
C GLY A 212 15.39 1.02 21.75
N PHE A 213 15.94 -0.15 21.44
CA PHE A 213 15.54 -1.43 22.03
C PHE A 213 16.28 -1.70 23.36
#